data_AF-A0A256FS82-F1
#
_entry.id   AF-A0A256FS82-F1
#
_cell.length_a   1.000
_cell.length_b   1.000
_cell.length_c   1.000
_cell.angle_alpha   90.00
_cell.angle_beta   90.00
_cell.angle_gamma   90.00
#
_symmetry.space_group_name_H-M   'P 1'
#
loop_
_entity.id
_entity.type
_entity.pdbx_description
1 polymer ?
#
loop_
_entity_poly.entity_id
_entity_poly.type
_entity_poly.pdbx_seq_one_letter_code
_entity_poly.pdbx_strand_id
1 'polypeptide(L)' 'MSLRSWRRRLRLFRSIELLGGGLGVTQVAMELGYSSTSAFVYAFRTQMGCSPQAYMRRRKPE' A
#
# COMPACT_ATOMS: atom_id res chain seq x y z
N MET A 1 -4.49 12.75 -17.08
CA MET A 1 -4.18 11.55 -16.24
C MET A 1 -4.26 10.30 -17.11
N SER A 2 -3.29 9.38 -17.03
CA SER A 2 -3.35 8.11 -17.77
C SER A 2 -4.12 7.04 -16.99
N LEU A 3 -4.72 6.06 -17.69
CA LEU A 3 -5.37 4.89 -17.08
C LEU A 3 -4.44 4.14 -16.10
N ARG A 4 -3.14 4.12 -16.41
CA ARG A 4 -2.11 3.49 -15.58
C ARG A 4 -1.89 4.23 -14.27
N SER A 5 -1.88 5.57 -14.31
CA SER A 5 -1.79 6.43 -13.12
C SER A 5 -3.03 6.33 -12.25
N TRP A 6 -4.22 6.28 -12.86
CA TRP A 6 -5.49 6.08 -12.14
C TRP A 6 -5.53 4.71 -11.43
N ARG A 7 -5.21 3.62 -12.13
CA ARG A 7 -5.13 2.28 -11.52
C ARG A 7 -4.12 2.22 -10.36
N ARG A 8 -2.97 2.90 -10.49
CA ARG A 8 -1.99 3.00 -9.39
C ARG A 8 -2.57 3.69 -8.15
N ARG A 9 -3.30 4.79 -8.34
CA ARG A 9 -4.00 5.48 -7.23
C ARG A 9 -5.08 4.60 -6.60
N LEU A 10 -5.89 3.91 -7.41
CA LEU A 10 -6.92 3.00 -6.90
C LEU A 10 -6.31 1.89 -6.03
N ARG A 11 -5.24 1.24 -6.51
CA ARG A 11 -4.51 0.23 -5.73
C ARG A 11 -3.94 0.79 -4.43
N LEU A 12 -3.47 2.04 -4.45
CA LEU A 12 -2.97 2.72 -3.26
C LEU A 12 -4.08 2.91 -2.22
N PHE A 13 -5.24 3.43 -2.62
CA PHE A 13 -6.38 3.60 -1.70
C PHE A 13 -6.81 2.27 -1.09
N ARG A 14 -6.93 1.23 -1.93
CA ARG A 14 -7.24 -0.11 -1.44
C ARG A 14 -6.20 -0.65 -0.46
N SER A 15 -4.91 -0.39 -0.71
CA SER A 15 -3.85 -0.79 0.22
C SER A 15 -4.00 -0.13 1.60
N ILE A 16 -4.44 1.13 1.66
CA ILE A 16 -4.64 1.86 2.92
C ILE A 16 -5.82 1.30 3.71
N GLU A 17 -6.91 0.94 3.02
CA GLU A 17 -8.06 0.27 3.64
C GLU A 17 -7.66 -1.07 4.25
N LEU A 18 -6.98 -1.91 3.47
CA LEU A 18 -6.57 -3.25 3.90
C LEU A 18 -5.61 -3.17 5.10
N LEU A 19 -4.61 -2.30 5.03
CA LEU A 19 -3.68 -2.08 6.13
C LEU A 19 -4.39 -1.53 7.38
N GLY A 20 -5.36 -0.63 7.21
CA GLY A 20 -6.18 -0.12 8.31
C GLY A 20 -7.09 -1.18 8.94
N GLY A 21 -7.50 -2.18 8.16
CA GLY A 21 -8.22 -3.37 8.63
C GLY A 21 -7.35 -4.40 9.35
N GLY A 22 -6.06 -4.12 9.57
CA GLY A 22 -5.13 -5.00 10.28
C GLY A 22 -4.43 -6.05 9.42
N LEU A 23 -4.63 -6.05 8.09
CA LEU A 23 -3.90 -6.96 7.21
C LEU A 23 -2.40 -6.65 7.21
N GLY A 24 -1.59 -7.70 7.23
CA GLY A 24 -0.15 -7.57 7.13
C GLY A 24 0.30 -7.06 5.76
N VAL A 25 1.42 -6.35 5.72
CA VAL A 25 2.00 -5.77 4.48
C VAL A 25 2.17 -6.83 3.38
N THR A 26 2.55 -8.04 3.74
CA THR A 26 2.68 -9.18 2.81
C THR A 26 1.35 -9.58 2.20
N GLN A 27 0.30 -9.72 3.01
CA GLN A 27 -1.04 -10.10 2.53
C GLN A 27 -1.61 -9.02 1.62
N VAL A 28 -1.43 -7.75 1.97
CA VAL A 28 -1.85 -6.61 1.13
C VAL A 28 -1.14 -6.61 -0.22
N ALA A 29 0.15 -6.94 -0.26
CA ALA A 29 0.89 -7.05 -1.52
C ALA A 29 0.31 -8.13 -2.43
N MET A 30 0.00 -9.31 -1.87
CA MET A 30 -0.59 -10.43 -2.61
C MET A 30 -2.00 -10.10 -3.12
N GLU A 31 -2.86 -9.52 -2.28
CA GLU A 31 -4.22 -9.11 -2.67
C GLU A 31 -4.23 -8.10 -3.81
N LEU A 32 -3.28 -7.16 -3.81
CA LEU A 32 -3.19 -6.15 -4.86
C LEU A 32 -2.51 -6.66 -6.14
N GLY A 33 -2.14 -7.95 -6.19
CA GLY A 33 -1.53 -8.61 -7.33
C GLY A 33 -0.07 -8.22 -7.57
N TYR A 34 0.68 -7.87 -6.52
CA TYR A 34 2.12 -7.69 -6.64
C TYR A 34 2.82 -9.04 -6.57
N SER A 35 3.87 -9.21 -7.40
CA SER A 35 4.70 -10.42 -7.42
C SER A 35 5.56 -10.59 -6.15
N SER A 36 5.75 -9.52 -5.37
CA SER A 36 6.46 -9.58 -4.09
C SER A 36 6.06 -8.42 -3.17
N THR A 37 6.26 -8.61 -1.87
CA THR A 37 6.10 -7.57 -0.86
C THR A 37 7.03 -6.39 -1.12
N SER A 38 8.26 -6.63 -1.57
CA SER A 38 9.23 -5.56 -1.89
C SER A 38 8.76 -4.69 -3.06
N ALA A 39 8.15 -5.28 -4.10
CA ALA A 39 7.59 -4.51 -5.22
C ALA A 39 6.44 -3.61 -4.77
N PHE A 40 5.57 -4.11 -3.88
CA PHE A 40 4.52 -3.31 -3.26
C PHE A 40 5.09 -2.18 -2.40
N VAL A 41 6.03 -2.48 -1.51
CA VAL A 41 6.67 -1.49 -0.61
C VAL A 41 7.34 -0.39 -1.41
N TYR A 42 8.05 -0.73 -2.49
CA TYR A 42 8.66 0.24 -3.39
C TYR A 42 7.60 1.13 -4.05
N ALA A 43 6.55 0.54 -4.64
CA ALA A 43 5.47 1.29 -5.29
C ALA A 43 4.73 2.21 -4.30
N PHE A 44 4.48 1.74 -3.08
CA PHE A 44 3.84 2.51 -2.02
C PHE A 44 4.72 3.67 -1.56
N ARG A 45 6.02 3.43 -1.32
CA ARG A 45 6.99 4.46 -0.93
C ARG A 45 7.10 5.58 -1.95
N THR A 46 7.13 5.24 -3.24
CA THR A 46 7.20 6.22 -4.33
C THR A 46 5.97 7.15 -4.35
N GLN A 47 4.82 6.69 -3.87
CA GLN A 47 3.58 7.49 -3.85
C GLN A 47 3.35 8.21 -2.51
N MET A 48 3.69 7.58 -1.38
CA MET A 48 3.38 8.06 -0.02
C MET A 48 4.60 8.65 0.71
N GLY A 49 5.80 8.56 0.13
CA GLY A 49 7.05 9.02 0.74
C GLY A 49 7.56 8.16 1.91
N CYS A 50 6.81 7.15 2.35
CA CYS A 50 7.17 6.28 3.47
C CYS A 50 6.72 4.84 3.24
N SER A 51 7.24 3.89 4.01
CA SER A 51 6.85 2.48 3.88
C SER A 51 5.44 2.24 4.43
N PRO A 52 4.71 1.22 3.95
CA PRO A 52 3.37 0.88 4.45
C PRO A 52 3.35 0.66 5.97
N GLN A 53 4.40 0.01 6.50
CA GLN A 53 4.54 -0.26 7.93
C GLN A 53 4.80 1.03 8.74
N ALA A 54 5.62 1.94 8.24
CA ALA A 54 5.84 3.24 8.87
C ALA A 54 4.56 4.10 8.84
N TYR A 55 3.82 4.04 7.73
CA TYR A 55 2.53 4.72 7.58
C TYR A 55 1.50 4.20 8.59
N MET A 56 1.38 2.88 8.76
CA MET A 56 0.49 2.28 9.77
C MET A 56 0.92 2.60 11.20
N ARG A 57 2.23 2.56 11.50
CA ARG A 57 2.73 2.93 12.83
C ARG A 57 2.38 4.36 13.21
N ARG A 58 2.43 5.30 12.26
CA ARG A 58 2.01 6.70 12.46
C ARG A 58 0.49 6.86 12.63
N ARG A 59 -0.29 5.91 12.11
CA ARG A 59 -1.75 5.98 12.08
C ARG A 59 -2.42 5.26 13.26
N LYS A 60 -1.68 4.44 14.00
CA LYS A 60 -2.17 3.80 15.23
C LYS A 60 -2.42 4.91 16.28
N PRO A 61 -3.67 5.19 16.68
CA PRO A 61 -3.89 5.98 17.89
C PRO A 61 -3.47 5.10 19.08
N GLU A 62 -2.81 5.71 20.06
CA GLU A 62 -2.63 5.10 21.39
C GLU A 62 -3.98 4.89 22.08
#